data_AF-A0A7X9HVT3-F1
#
_entry.id   AF-A0A7X9HVT3-F1
#
_cell.length_a   1.000
_cell.length_b   1.000
_cell.length_c   1.000
_cell.angle_alpha   90.00
_cell.angle_beta   90.00
_cell.angle_gamma   90.00
#
_symmetry.space_group_name_H-M   'P 1'
#
loop_
_entity.id
_entity.type
_entity.pdbx_description
1 polymer ?
#
loop_
_entity_poly.entity_id
_entity_poly.type
_entity_poly.pdbx_seq_one_letter_code
_entity_poly.pdbx_strand_id
1 'polypeptide(L)'
;MDWIEEFRVALQKDGKSHNTVINYCSDIREYLIWFMDTYAKNFDGKILEQDAREYRNYLHNVIKLKPSSVNRKMTALKSYNQFLINLGTGTETAIYGISIADTHDREIQTIERNELNRFRRAVYSNGNKRDIA
;
A
#
# COMPACT_ATOMS: atom_id res chain seq x y z
N MET A 1 6.96 -20.85 5.10
CA MET A 1 7.44 -19.93 6.14
C MET A 1 6.22 -19.19 6.63
N ASP A 2 5.87 -19.31 7.92
CA ASP A 2 4.72 -18.57 8.46
C ASP A 2 5.21 -17.20 8.92
N TRP A 3 5.12 -16.23 8.01
CA TRP A 3 5.64 -14.89 8.26
C TRP A 3 4.94 -14.16 9.42
N ILE A 4 3.70 -14.53 9.72
CA ILE A 4 2.90 -13.92 10.78
C ILE A 4 3.35 -14.44 12.14
N GLU A 5 3.55 -15.75 12.28
CA GLU A 5 4.00 -16.34 13.54
C GLU A 5 5.42 -15.88 13.89
N GLU A 6 6.33 -15.81 12.92
CA GLU A 6 7.68 -15.30 13.17
C GLU A 6 7.66 -13.82 13.60
N PHE A 7 6.80 -13.00 12.98
CA PHE A 7 6.60 -11.62 13.40
C PHE A 7 5.99 -11.51 14.81
N ARG A 8 5.04 -12.39 15.14
CA ARG A 8 4.43 -12.48 16.45
C ARG A 8 5.46 -12.79 17.54
N VAL A 9 6.39 -13.70 17.26
CA VAL A 9 7.50 -14.04 18.17
C VAL A 9 8.43 -12.84 18.34
N ALA A 10 8.75 -12.13 17.25
CA ALA A 10 9.59 -10.93 17.32
C ALA A 10 8.96 -9.82 18.16
N LEU A 11 7.66 -9.54 18.01
CA LEU A 11 6.97 -8.53 18.80
C LEU A 11 6.87 -8.89 20.29
N GLN A 12 6.74 -10.19 20.61
CA GLN A 12 6.77 -10.67 21.99
C GLN A 12 8.16 -10.50 22.62
N LYS A 13 9.22 -10.78 21.86
CA LYS A 13 10.62 -10.53 22.30
C LYS A 13 10.89 -9.04 22.55
N ASP A 14 10.27 -8.15 21.78
CA ASP A 14 10.35 -6.69 21.95
C ASP A 14 9.54 -6.18 23.16
N GLY A 15 8.86 -7.07 23.90
CA GLY A 15 8.11 -6.72 25.11
C GLY A 15 6.77 -6.02 24.84
N LYS A 16 6.22 -6.14 23.63
CA LYS A 16 4.91 -5.55 23.29
C LYS A 16 3.77 -6.29 24.00
N SER A 17 2.76 -5.55 24.43
CA SER A 17 1.54 -6.12 25.03
C SER A 17 0.83 -7.06 24.06
N HIS A 18 0.24 -8.14 24.59
CA HIS A 18 -0.44 -9.17 23.79
C HIS A 18 -1.49 -8.60 22.82
N ASN A 19 -2.25 -7.60 23.27
CA ASN A 19 -3.26 -6.94 22.44
C ASN A 19 -2.64 -6.17 21.25
N THR A 20 -1.48 -5.56 21.44
CA THR A 20 -0.75 -4.88 20.36
C THR A 20 -0.21 -5.89 19.36
N VAL A 21 0.30 -7.03 19.84
CA VAL A 21 0.78 -8.13 18.99
C VAL A 21 -0.34 -8.67 18.11
N ILE A 22 -1.51 -8.97 18.68
CA ILE A 22 -2.67 -9.47 17.93
C ILE A 22 -3.13 -8.45 16.89
N ASN A 23 -3.24 -7.18 17.27
CA ASN A 23 -3.64 -6.13 16.35
C ASN A 23 -2.66 -6.01 15.18
N TYR A 24 -1.35 -5.99 15.46
CA TYR A 24 -0.33 -5.87 14.43
C TYR A 24 -0.33 -7.09 13.52
N CYS A 25 -0.44 -8.31 14.06
CA CYS A 25 -0.54 -9.52 13.25
C CYS A 25 -1.77 -9.50 12.33
N SER A 26 -2.91 -9.03 12.84
CA SER A 26 -4.13 -8.86 12.02
C SER A 26 -3.92 -7.85 10.90
N ASP A 27 -3.33 -6.68 11.21
CA ASP A 27 -3.08 -5.63 10.22
C ASP A 27 -2.10 -6.08 9.12
N ILE A 28 -1.07 -6.88 9.47
CA ILE A 28 -0.13 -7.46 8.50
C ILE A 28 -0.79 -8.57 7.68
N ARG A 29 -1.65 -9.40 8.30
CA ARG A 29 -2.41 -10.42 7.57
C ARG A 29 -3.27 -9.79 6.48
N GLU A 30 -3.95 -8.69 6.78
CA GLU A 30 -4.71 -7.93 5.78
C GLU A 30 -3.83 -7.42 4.64
N TYR A 31 -2.62 -6.93 4.95
CA TYR A 31 -1.65 -6.52 3.94
C TYR A 31 -1.22 -7.68 3.04
N LEU A 32 -0.87 -8.84 3.61
CA LEU A 32 -0.44 -10.01 2.85
C LEU A 32 -1.55 -10.52 1.91
N ILE A 33 -2.80 -10.51 2.36
CA ILE A 33 -3.95 -10.86 1.53
C ILE A 33 -4.08 -9.87 0.37
N TRP A 34 -4.02 -8.57 0.65
CA TRP A 34 -4.06 -7.53 -0.39
C TRP A 34 -2.90 -7.64 -1.38
N PHE A 35 -1.68 -7.92 -0.90
CA PHE A 35 -0.49 -8.09 -1.73
C PHE A 35 -0.66 -9.29 -2.69
N MET A 36 -1.14 -10.41 -2.16
CA MET A 36 -1.39 -11.61 -2.95
C MET A 36 -2.47 -11.36 -4.01
N ASP A 37 -3.54 -10.64 -3.66
CA ASP A 37 -4.62 -10.27 -4.59
C ASP A 37 -4.13 -9.31 -5.69
N THR A 38 -3.33 -8.31 -5.31
CA THR A 38 -2.86 -7.25 -6.23
C THR A 38 -1.81 -7.76 -7.22
N TYR A 39 -0.84 -8.54 -6.74
CA TYR A 39 0.30 -8.98 -7.56
C TYR A 39 0.18 -10.42 -8.05
N ALA A 40 -0.89 -11.13 -7.67
CA ALA A 40 -1.08 -12.57 -7.93
C ALA A 40 0.17 -13.39 -7.56
N LYS A 41 0.92 -12.95 -6.54
CA LYS A 41 2.22 -13.50 -6.16
C LYS A 41 2.29 -13.71 -4.65
N ASN A 42 2.96 -14.79 -4.25
CA ASN A 42 3.31 -15.04 -2.85
C ASN A 42 4.27 -13.97 -2.33
N PHE A 43 4.11 -13.62 -1.06
CA PHE A 43 4.98 -12.67 -0.39
C PHE A 43 6.43 -13.19 -0.32
N ASP A 44 7.36 -12.41 -0.88
CA ASP A 44 8.77 -12.77 -1.08
C ASP A 44 9.66 -12.43 0.13
N GLY A 45 9.08 -11.93 1.23
CA GLY A 45 9.84 -11.53 2.41
C GLY A 45 10.45 -10.12 2.32
N LYS A 46 10.06 -9.34 1.30
CA LYS A 46 10.49 -7.95 1.08
C LYS A 46 9.30 -7.07 0.75
N ILE A 47 9.32 -5.86 1.27
CA ILE A 47 8.33 -4.81 1.00
C ILE A 47 9.06 -3.74 0.19
N LEU A 48 8.57 -3.40 -0.99
CA LEU A 48 9.11 -2.28 -1.76
C LEU A 48 8.39 -0.98 -1.38
N GLU A 49 9.04 0.15 -1.64
CA GLU A 49 8.43 1.47 -1.41
C GLU A 49 7.13 1.63 -2.21
N GLN A 50 7.13 1.10 -3.44
CA GLN A 50 5.97 1.07 -4.31
C GLN A 50 4.81 0.29 -3.69
N ASP A 51 5.07 -0.88 -3.09
CA ASP A 51 4.05 -1.71 -2.43
C ASP A 51 3.43 -0.98 -1.23
N ALA A 52 4.27 -0.33 -0.42
CA ALA A 52 3.80 0.44 0.73
C ALA A 52 2.93 1.63 0.30
N ARG A 53 3.32 2.32 -0.79
CA ARG A 53 2.55 3.44 -1.36
C ARG A 53 1.21 2.99 -1.95
N GLU A 54 1.20 1.90 -2.71
CA GLU A 54 0.00 1.29 -3.28
C GLU A 54 -0.96 0.86 -2.18
N TYR A 55 -0.46 0.17 -1.15
CA TYR A 55 -1.29 -0.27 -0.03
C TYR A 55 -1.90 0.92 0.73
N ARG A 56 -1.11 1.97 0.98
CA ARG A 56 -1.60 3.22 1.57
C ARG A 56 -2.73 3.84 0.72
N ASN A 57 -2.58 3.83 -0.59
CA ASN A 57 -3.56 4.36 -1.52
C ASN A 57 -4.84 3.51 -1.54
N TYR A 58 -4.70 2.19 -1.53
CA TYR A 58 -5.80 1.24 -1.42
C TYR A 58 -6.62 1.44 -0.14
N LEU A 59 -5.96 1.53 1.02
CA LEU A 59 -6.64 1.73 2.31
C LEU A 59 -7.44 3.05 2.36
N HIS A 60 -6.91 4.11 1.74
CA HIS A 60 -7.56 5.42 1.75
C HIS A 60 -8.63 5.58 0.66
N ASN A 61 -8.38 5.12 -0.57
CA ASN A 61 -9.27 5.39 -1.70
C ASN A 61 -10.28 4.28 -1.95
N VAL A 62 -9.88 3.02 -1.72
CA VAL A 62 -10.76 1.85 -1.94
C VAL A 62 -11.52 1.52 -0.67
N ILE A 63 -10.80 1.27 0.44
CA ILE A 63 -11.43 0.95 1.72
C ILE A 63 -12.02 2.19 2.39
N LYS A 64 -11.57 3.40 2.03
CA LYS A 64 -12.02 4.68 2.61
C LYS A 64 -11.84 4.75 4.12
N LEU A 65 -10.74 4.18 4.61
CA LEU A 65 -10.38 4.29 6.02
C LEU A 65 -9.99 5.72 6.39
N LYS A 66 -10.31 6.10 7.62
CA LYS A 66 -9.83 7.36 8.20
C LYS A 66 -8.29 7.40 8.21
N PRO A 67 -7.68 8.57 8.01
CA PRO A 67 -6.23 8.68 7.95
C PRO A 67 -5.51 8.19 9.21
N SER A 68 -6.15 8.31 10.39
CA SER A 68 -5.65 7.73 11.64
C SER A 68 -5.56 6.20 11.60
N SER A 69 -6.57 5.53 11.03
CA SER A 69 -6.58 4.08 10.85
C SER A 69 -5.56 3.61 9.80
N VAL A 70 -5.41 4.35 8.70
CA VAL A 70 -4.37 4.10 7.70
C VAL A 70 -2.99 4.24 8.34
N ASN A 71 -2.76 5.30 9.12
CA ASN A 71 -1.49 5.51 9.80
C ASN A 71 -1.16 4.39 10.79
N ARG A 72 -2.15 3.88 11.53
CA ARG A 72 -2.00 2.71 12.40
C ARG A 72 -1.53 1.47 11.62
N LYS A 73 -2.15 1.19 10.47
CA LYS A 73 -1.77 0.09 9.57
C LYS A 73 -0.38 0.28 8.97
N MET A 74 -0.03 1.51 8.56
CA MET A 74 1.31 1.85 8.05
C MET A 74 2.39 1.68 9.12
N THR A 75 2.10 2.04 10.38
CA THR A 75 3.02 1.82 11.50
C THR A 75 3.25 0.32 11.76
N ALA A 76 2.18 -0.49 11.71
CA ALA A 76 2.32 -1.94 11.78
C ALA A 76 3.19 -2.47 10.63
N LEU A 77 2.94 -2.01 9.39
CA LEU A 77 3.73 -2.37 8.21
C LEU A 77 5.21 -1.98 8.35
N LYS A 78 5.50 -0.80 8.90
CA LYS A 78 6.87 -0.35 9.18
C LYS A 78 7.56 -1.25 10.20
N SER A 79 6.86 -1.62 11.27
CA SER A 79 7.38 -2.57 12.28
C SER A 79 7.66 -3.93 11.66
N TYR A 80 6.80 -4.39 10.75
CA TYR A 80 6.98 -5.65 10.04
C TYR A 80 8.16 -5.59 9.06
N ASN A 81 8.34 -4.49 8.33
CA ASN A 81 9.52 -4.29 7.49
C ASN A 81 10.82 -4.31 8.31
N GLN A 82 10.84 -3.67 9.47
CA GLN A 82 12.00 -3.71 10.37
C GLN A 82 12.33 -5.14 10.82
N PHE A 83 11.30 -5.94 11.09
CA PHE A 83 11.46 -7.36 11.39
C PHE A 83 12.04 -8.15 10.20
N LEU A 84 11.57 -7.90 8.97
CA LEU A 84 12.13 -8.53 7.77
C LEU A 84 13.59 -8.15 7.53
N ILE A 85 13.96 -6.89 7.78
CA ILE A 85 15.35 -6.42 7.71
C ILE A 85 16.21 -7.17 8.75
N ASN A 86 15.70 -7.34 9.98
CA ASN A 86 16.41 -8.07 11.03
C ASN A 86 16.57 -9.58 10.71
N LEU A 87 15.66 -10.15 9.93
CA LEU A 87 15.78 -11.50 9.40
C LEU A 87 16.76 -11.61 8.22
N GLY A 88 17.20 -10.49 7.65
CA GLY A 88 18.09 -10.46 6.47
C GLY A 88 17.37 -10.65 5.12
N THR A 89 16.04 -10.72 5.11
CA THR A 89 15.24 -10.85 3.87
C THR A 89 14.68 -9.50 3.39
N GLY A 90 14.51 -8.56 4.30
CA GLY A 90 13.95 -7.24 4.03
C GLY A 90 14.96 -6.25 3.46
N THR A 91 14.44 -5.14 2.95
CA THR A 91 15.23 -3.99 2.48
C THR A 91 14.78 -2.75 3.23
N GLU A 92 15.73 -1.85 3.55
CA GLU A 92 15.42 -0.53 4.08
C GLU A 92 14.50 0.20 3.12
N THR A 93 13.24 0.32 3.54
CA THR A 93 12.15 0.82 2.70
C THR A 93 11.46 1.95 3.43
N ALA A 94 11.26 3.05 2.71
CA ALA A 94 10.68 4.26 3.26
C ALA A 94 9.14 4.12 3.34
N ILE A 95 8.66 3.58 4.45
CA ILE A 95 7.23 3.41 4.71
C ILE A 95 6.71 4.65 5.43
N TYR A 96 5.96 5.48 4.69
CA TYR A 96 5.36 6.71 5.20
C TYR A 96 3.85 6.56 5.42
N GLY A 97 3.38 7.08 6.56
CA GLY A 97 1.96 7.21 6.85
C GLY A 97 1.27 8.33 6.07
N ILE A 98 -0.02 8.56 6.35
CA ILE A 98 -0.69 9.79 5.89
C ILE A 98 -0.29 10.91 6.84
N SER A 99 0.63 11.78 6.39
CA SER A 99 0.93 13.03 7.08
C SER A 99 -0.24 14.01 6.86
N ILE A 100 -0.57 14.82 7.86
CA ILE A 100 -1.61 15.87 7.74
C ILE A 100 -1.25 16.88 6.63
N ALA A 101 0.05 17.02 6.33
CA ALA A 101 0.57 17.80 5.21
C ALA A 101 0.34 17.17 3.81
N ASP A 102 0.15 15.84 3.73
CA ASP A 102 -0.10 15.10 2.47
C ASP A 102 -1.53 15.32 1.94
N THR A 103 -2.43 15.86 2.77
CA THR A 103 -3.78 16.25 2.34
C THR A 103 -3.75 17.27 1.20
N HIS A 104 -2.68 18.08 1.10
CA HIS A 104 -2.50 19.06 0.01
C HIS A 104 -1.99 18.46 -1.31
N ASP A 105 -1.49 17.21 -1.33
CA ASP A 105 -1.02 16.58 -2.58
C ASP A 105 -2.16 15.86 -3.33
N ARG A 106 -3.30 15.64 -2.67
CA ARG A 106 -4.40 14.80 -3.22
C ARG A 106 -5.52 15.56 -3.93
N GLU A 107 -5.51 16.89 -3.92
CA GLU A 107 -6.44 17.67 -4.76
C GLU A 107 -5.95 17.82 -6.21
N ILE A 108 -4.67 17.58 -6.50
CA ILE A 108 -4.13 17.70 -7.87
C ILE A 108 -3.59 16.35 -8.38
N GLN A 109 -4.35 15.25 -8.29
CA GLN A 109 -4.11 14.09 -9.19
C GLN A 109 -5.37 13.31 -9.57
N THR A 110 -6.50 13.50 -8.89
CA THR A 110 -7.73 12.75 -9.15
C THR A 110 -8.56 13.31 -10.31
N ILE A 111 -8.53 14.62 -10.55
CA ILE A 111 -9.31 15.25 -11.63
C ILE A 111 -8.61 15.07 -13.01
N GLU A 112 -7.28 15.18 -13.07
CA GLU A 112 -6.55 15.15 -14.34
C GLU A 112 -6.56 13.79 -15.06
N ARG A 113 -6.67 12.66 -14.35
CA ARG A 113 -6.67 11.34 -15.01
C ARG A 113 -7.96 11.06 -15.78
N ASN A 114 -9.11 11.58 -15.32
CA ASN A 114 -10.41 11.25 -15.92
C ASN A 114 -10.83 12.21 -17.06
N GLU A 115 -10.20 13.38 -17.17
CA GLU A 115 -10.38 14.31 -18.28
C GLU A 115 -9.40 14.07 -19.44
N LEU A 116 -8.13 13.74 -19.14
CA LEU A 116 -7.11 13.46 -20.16
C LEU A 116 -7.50 12.26 -21.06
N ASN A 117 -8.19 11.26 -20.49
CA ASN A 117 -8.68 10.11 -21.25
C ASN A 117 -9.86 10.46 -22.18
N ARG A 118 -10.67 11.49 -21.89
CA ARG A 118 -11.73 11.95 -22.81
C ARG A 118 -11.14 12.74 -23.96
N PHE A 119 -10.16 13.61 -23.68
CA PHE A 119 -9.49 14.41 -24.70
C PHE A 119 -8.73 13.53 -25.70
N ARG A 120 -7.99 12.52 -25.20
CA ARG A 120 -7.31 11.54 -26.08
C ARG A 120 -8.30 10.78 -26.96
N ARG A 121 -9.46 10.35 -26.44
CA ARG A 121 -10.44 9.60 -27.23
C ARG A 121 -11.10 10.45 -28.33
N ALA A 122 -11.33 11.74 -28.09
CA ALA A 122 -11.88 12.65 -29.09
C ALA A 122 -10.90 12.92 -30.25
N VAL A 123 -9.61 13.09 -29.95
CA VAL A 123 -8.57 13.33 -30.97
C VAL A 123 -8.36 12.10 -31.86
N TYR A 124 -8.46 10.88 -31.32
CA TYR A 124 -8.37 9.66 -32.13
C TYR A 124 -9.66 9.31 -32.89
N SER A 125 -10.84 9.74 -32.40
CA SER A 125 -12.11 9.47 -33.09
C SER A 125 -12.37 10.42 -34.27
N ASN A 126 -11.69 11.57 -34.34
CA ASN A 126 -11.88 12.56 -35.42
C ASN A 126 -10.79 12.48 -36.51
N GLY A 127 -9.88 11.50 -36.44
CA GLY A 127 -8.76 11.35 -37.36
C GLY A 127 -8.94 10.34 -38.49
N ASN A 128 -10.10 9.67 -38.63
CA ASN A 128 -10.27 8.63 -39.66
C ASN A 128 -11.62 8.66 -40.40
N LYS A 129 -11.92 9.78 -41.07
CA LYS A 129 -12.64 9.79 -42.37
C LYS A 129 -12.03 10.86 -43.27
N ARG A 130 -10.80 10.63 -43.69
CA ARG A 130 -10.31 11.09 -44.99
C ARG A 130 -10.34 9.89 -45.92
N ASP A 131 -11.47 9.68 -46.56
CA ASP A 131 -11.47 9.36 -48.00
C ASP A 131 -12.85 9.76 -48.55
N ILE A 132 -12.81 10.89 -49.27
CA ILE A 132 -13.85 11.39 -50.14
C ILE A 132 -13.40 10.98 -51.55
N ALA A 133 -14.18 10.14 -52.20
CA ALA A 133 -14.20 9.94 -53.65
C ALA A 133 -15.66 9.97 -54.09
#